data_AF-A0A947FU18-F1
#
_entry.id   AF-A0A947FU18-F1
#
_cell.length_a   1.000
_cell.length_b   1.000
_cell.length_c   1.000
_cell.angle_alpha   90.00
_cell.angle_beta   90.00
_cell.angle_gamma   90.00
#
_symmetry.space_group_name_H-M   'P 1'
#
loop_
_entity.id
_entity.type
_entity.pdbx_description
1 polymer ?
#
loop_
_entity_poly.entity_id
_entity_poly.type
_entity_poly.pdbx_seq_one_letter_code
_entity_poly.pdbx_strand_id
1 'polypeptide(L)' 'MVMALVRALYGPSLYDRVLAVNMFGTKTVLLLSVVAFLYGRPDFLDLALTYALINFVGILAVLGFFQSQSSAQPKEPEK' A
#
# COMPACT_ATOMS: atom_id res chain seq x y z
N MET A 1 10.52 -8.39 5.07
CA MET A 1 10.37 -6.98 4.63
C MET A 1 11.34 -6.60 3.52
N VAL A 2 12.62 -6.97 3.63
CA VAL A 2 13.69 -6.59 2.68
C VAL A 2 13.32 -6.82 1.21
N MET A 3 12.78 -7.99 0.84
CA MET A 3 12.38 -8.27 -0.55
C MET A 3 11.26 -7.35 -1.08
N ALA A 4 10.32 -6.95 -0.22
CA ALA A 4 9.25 -6.02 -0.61
C ALA A 4 9.81 -4.61 -0.84
N LEU A 5 10.75 -4.16 0.00
CA LEU A 5 11.41 -2.87 -0.18
C LEU A 5 12.25 -2.83 -1.47
N VAL A 6 12.97 -3.92 -1.78
CA VAL A 6 13.71 -4.05 -3.05
C VAL A 6 12.74 -3.96 -4.24
N ARG A 7 11.59 -4.64 -4.20
CA ARG A 7 10.59 -4.59 -5.27
C ARG A 7 9.87 -3.23 -5.36
N ALA A 8 9.69 -2.54 -4.25
CA ALA A 8 9.10 -1.20 -4.24
C ALA A 8 10.03 -0.17 -4.93
N LEU A 9 11.34 -0.31 -4.77
CA LEU A 9 12.33 0.60 -5.34
C LEU A 9 12.71 0.23 -6.79
N TYR A 10 12.93 -1.06 -7.07
CA TYR A 10 13.40 -1.56 -8.36
C TYR A 10 12.31 -2.23 -9.21
N GLY A 11 11.04 -2.10 -8.81
CA GLY A 11 9.91 -2.64 -9.57
C GLY A 11 9.84 -2.02 -10.98
N PRO A 12 9.79 -2.84 -12.06
CA PRO A 12 9.78 -2.34 -13.43
C PRO A 12 8.46 -1.67 -13.80
N SER A 13 7.33 -2.13 -13.23
CA SER A 13 6.03 -1.52 -13.43
C SER A 13 5.57 -0.70 -12.21
N LEU A 14 4.73 0.31 -12.44
CA LEU A 14 4.04 1.02 -11.35
C LEU A 14 3.22 0.06 -10.48
N TYR A 15 2.60 -0.94 -11.11
CA TYR A 15 1.81 -1.94 -10.43
C TYR A 15 2.66 -2.80 -9.47
N ASP A 16 3.86 -3.20 -9.89
CA ASP A 16 4.82 -3.91 -9.03
C ASP A 16 5.21 -3.11 -7.79
N ARG A 17 5.41 -1.79 -7.97
CA ARG A 17 5.77 -0.89 -6.87
C ARG A 17 4.61 -0.72 -5.89
N VAL A 18 3.40 -0.48 -6.41
CA VAL A 18 2.18 -0.37 -5.58
C VAL A 18 1.89 -1.67 -4.83
N LEU A 19 2.01 -2.82 -5.50
CA LEU A 19 1.84 -4.12 -4.88
C LEU A 19 2.87 -4.38 -3.78
N ALA A 20 4.13 -4.02 -4.02
CA ALA A 20 5.20 -4.16 -3.04
C ALA A 20 4.98 -3.29 -1.79
N VAL A 21 4.54 -2.05 -1.96
CA VAL A 21 4.16 -1.15 -0.85
C VAL A 21 2.99 -1.72 -0.07
N ASN A 22 1.96 -2.25 -0.74
CA ASN A 22 0.82 -2.88 -0.08
C ASN A 22 1.22 -4.12 0.74
N MET A 23 2.05 -5.00 0.18
CA MET A 23 2.60 -6.15 0.91
C MET A 23 3.46 -5.73 2.11
N PHE A 24 4.15 -4.60 2.03
CA PHE A 24 4.89 -4.06 3.16
C PHE A 24 3.95 -3.54 4.26
N GLY A 25 2.94 -2.74 3.90
CA GLY A 25 1.96 -2.21 4.85
C GLY A 25 1.19 -3.30 5.61
N THR A 26 0.69 -4.30 4.90
CA THR A 26 -0.03 -5.45 5.52
C THR A 26 0.84 -6.26 6.48
N LYS A 27 2.11 -6.49 6.14
CA LYS A 27 3.06 -7.16 7.04
C LYS A 27 3.40 -6.31 8.26
N THR A 28 3.43 -4.99 8.14
CA THR A 28 3.66 -4.07 9.27
C THR A 28 2.49 -4.13 10.24
N VAL A 29 1.26 -4.08 9.74
CA VAL A 29 0.04 -4.24 10.55
C VAL A 29 0.04 -5.57 11.29
N LEU A 30 0.32 -6.69 10.59
CA LEU A 30 0.42 -8.00 11.22
C LEU A 30 1.47 -8.04 12.34
N LEU A 31 2.63 -7.42 12.12
CA LEU A 31 3.69 -7.37 13.12
C LEU A 31 3.25 -6.54 14.33
N LEU A 32 2.58 -5.40 14.13
CA LEU A 32 2.01 -4.61 15.22
C LEU A 32 0.95 -5.40 16.00
N SER A 33 0.07 -6.15 15.32
CA SER A 33 -0.93 -6.99 15.97
C SER A 33 -0.32 -8.14 16.79
N VAL A 34 0.73 -8.79 16.27
CA VAL A 34 1.46 -9.83 17.02
C VAL A 34 2.15 -9.23 18.23
N VAL A 35 2.78 -8.06 18.09
CA VAL A 35 3.37 -7.32 19.21
C VAL A 35 2.31 -6.99 20.26
N ALA A 36 1.14 -6.44 19.85
CA ALA A 36 0.03 -6.14 20.75
C ALA A 36 -0.41 -7.38 21.56
N PHE A 37 -0.51 -8.52 20.90
CA PHE A 37 -0.86 -9.79 21.53
C PHE A 37 0.21 -10.26 22.53
N LEU A 38 1.49 -10.21 22.16
CA LEU A 38 2.61 -10.65 23.02
C LEU A 38 2.74 -9.78 24.29
N TYR A 39 2.50 -8.47 24.19
CA TYR A 39 2.57 -7.56 25.33
C TYR A 39 1.28 -7.53 26.17
N GLY A 40 0.23 -8.25 25.76
CA GLY A 40 -1.06 -8.30 26.46
C GLY A 40 -1.76 -6.95 26.58
N ARG A 41 -1.39 -5.97 25.74
CA ARG A 41 -1.92 -4.61 25.74
C ARG A 41 -2.73 -4.38 24.47
N PRO A 42 -4.08 -4.46 24.53
CA PRO A 42 -4.93 -4.32 23.37
C PRO A 42 -4.88 -2.92 22.75
N ASP A 43 -4.42 -1.90 23.48
CA ASP A 43 -4.26 -0.52 22.96
C ASP A 43 -3.36 -0.45 21.71
N PHE A 44 -2.41 -1.37 21.57
CA PHE A 44 -1.56 -1.46 20.37
C PHE A 44 -2.32 -2.00 19.15
N LEU A 45 -3.45 -2.67 19.35
CA LEU A 45 -4.30 -3.15 18.26
C LEU A 45 -5.02 -1.97 17.58
N ASP A 46 -5.43 -0.95 18.33
CA ASP A 46 -6.01 0.28 17.77
C ASP A 46 -5.01 1.00 16.87
N LEU A 47 -3.73 1.01 17.25
CA LEU A 47 -2.65 1.52 16.43
C LEU A 47 -2.49 0.69 15.14
N ALA A 48 -2.49 -0.64 15.26
CA ALA A 48 -2.39 -1.55 14.11
C ALA A 48 -3.55 -1.34 13.11
N LEU A 49 -4.79 -1.22 13.62
CA LEU A 49 -5.98 -0.96 12.81
C LEU A 49 -5.91 0.41 12.14
N THR A 50 -5.45 1.44 12.85
CA THR A 50 -5.25 2.78 12.29
C THR A 50 -4.24 2.75 11.15
N TYR A 51 -3.09 2.09 11.32
CA TYR A 51 -2.10 1.91 10.26
C TYR A 51 -2.64 1.08 9.08
N ALA A 52 -3.50 0.10 9.33
CA ALA A 52 -4.16 -0.67 8.28
C ALA A 52 -5.04 0.22 7.40
N LEU A 53 -5.84 1.09 8.03
CA LEU A 53 -6.70 2.04 7.32
C LEU A 53 -5.89 3.05 6.52
N ILE A 54 -4.83 3.62 7.12
CA ILE A 54 -3.93 4.55 6.41
C ILE A 54 -3.30 3.88 5.19
N ASN A 55 -2.79 2.66 5.32
CA ASN A 55 -2.22 1.91 4.21
C ASN A 55 -3.26 1.69 3.11
N PHE A 56 -4.47 1.27 3.46
CA PHE A 56 -5.55 1.04 2.51
C PHE A 56 -5.94 2.29 1.74
N VAL A 57 -6.17 3.42 2.44
CA VAL A 57 -6.50 4.71 1.81
C VAL A 57 -5.36 5.18 0.90
N GLY A 58 -4.10 5.04 1.32
CA GLY A 58 -2.94 5.42 0.52
C GLY A 58 -2.88 4.67 -0.82
N ILE A 59 -3.16 3.37 -0.82
CA ILE A 59 -3.18 2.56 -2.05
C ILE A 59 -4.32 2.99 -2.97
N LEU A 60 -5.52 3.22 -2.43
CA LEU A 60 -6.66 3.71 -3.22
C LEU A 60 -6.38 5.10 -3.83
N ALA A 61 -5.74 5.99 -3.07
CA ALA A 61 -5.37 7.32 -3.57
C ALA A 61 -4.39 7.21 -4.74
N VAL A 62 -3.37 6.37 -4.62
CA VAL A 62 -2.39 6.14 -5.70
C VAL A 62 -3.05 5.53 -6.94
N LEU A 63 -3.88 4.50 -6.76
CA LEU A 63 -4.61 3.88 -7.89
C LEU A 63 -5.58 4.86 -8.55
N GLY A 64 -6.33 5.63 -7.76
CA GLY A 64 -7.25 6.66 -8.26
C GLY A 64 -6.54 7.75 -9.03
N PHE A 65 -5.37 8.21 -8.57
CA PHE A 65 -4.55 9.19 -9.27
C PHE A 65 -4.11 8.66 -10.66
N PHE A 66 -3.62 7.43 -10.73
CA PHE A 66 -3.21 6.84 -12.02
C PHE A 66 -4.39 6.60 -12.97
N GLN A 67 -5.54 6.18 -12.44
CA GLN A 67 -6.75 6.00 -13.25
C GLN A 67 -7.25 7.33 -13.84
N SER A 68 -7.22 8.40 -13.04
CA SER A 68 -7.61 9.74 -13.49
C SER A 68 -6.70 10.27 -14.61
N GLN A 69 -5.38 10.06 -14.49
CA GLN A 69 -4.40 10.44 -15.51
C GLN A 69 -4.60 9.66 -16.83
N SER A 70 -4.89 8.36 -16.76
CA SER A 70 -5.18 7.55 -17.95
C SER A 70 -6.45 8.00 -18.69
N SER A 71 -7.45 8.51 -17.97
CA SER A 71 -8.71 8.98 -18.56
C SER A 71 -8.61 10.40 -19.15
N ALA A 72 -7.58 11.16 -18.79
CA ALA A 72 -7.36 12.55 -19.25
C ALA A 72 -6.59 12.64 -20.59
N GLN A 73 -6.17 11.52 -21.18
CA GLN A 73 -5.58 11.52 -22.53
C GLN A 73 -6.66 11.75 -23.58
N PRO A 74 -6.58 12.83 -24.39
CA PRO A 74 -7.48 13.00 -25.53
C PRO A 74 -7.23 11.84 -26.50
N LYS A 75 -8.27 11.09 -26.85
CA LYS A 75 -8.21 10.15 -27.97
C LYS A 75 -7.83 10.96 -29.22
N GLU A 76 -6.64 10.74 -29.75
CA GLU A 76 -6.17 11.37 -30.98
C GLU A 76 -7.13 10.93 -32.11
N PRO A 77 -7.68 11.87 -32.91
CA PRO A 77 -8.65 11.53 -33.94
C PRO A 77 -7.98 10.63 -34.98
N GLU A 78 -8.52 9.43 -35.12
CA GLU A 78 -8.19 8.46 -36.16
C GLU A 78 -8.34 9.16 -37.53
N LYS A 79 -7.24 9.21 -38.29
CA LYS A 79 -7.19 9.81 -39.65
C LYS A 79 -7.75 8.87 -40.69
#